data_AF-A0A5M3XX38-F1
#
_entry.id   AF-A0A5M3XX38-F1
#
_cell.length_a   1.000
_cell.length_b   1.000
_cell.length_c   1.000
_cell.angle_alpha   90.00
_cell.angle_beta   90.00
_cell.angle_gamma   90.00
#
_symmetry.space_group_name_H-M   'P 1'
#
loop_
_entity.id
_entity.type
_entity.pdbx_description
1 polymer ?
#
loop_
_entity_poly.entity_id
_entity_poly.type
_entity_poly.pdbx_seq_one_letter_code
_entity_poly.pdbx_strand_id
1 'polypeptide(L)' 'MRGIARLEHGSYGSLADFDDALELGRVLGRLGEEARWPDAHTVMLARLWRGQILTLDTSRWKGYELDGVRVAEVADPEV' A
#
# COMPACT_ATOMS: atom_id res chain seq x y z
N MET A 1 5.45 -18.11 7.62
CA MET A 1 4.29 -17.19 7.64
C MET A 1 4.54 -16.14 6.57
N ARG A 2 3.90 -16.25 5.39
CA ARG A 2 4.04 -15.27 4.30
C ARG A 2 2.90 -14.27 4.47
N GLY A 3 3.19 -13.17 5.16
CA GLY A 3 2.22 -12.20 5.61
C GLY A 3 1.48 -11.58 4.42
N ILE A 4 0.20 -11.91 4.29
CA ILE A 4 -0.79 -11.00 3.74
C ILE A 4 -0.68 -9.76 4.65
N ALA A 5 -0.46 -8.58 4.07
CA ALA A 5 -0.57 -7.32 4.80
C ALA A 5 -2.03 -7.16 5.24
N ARG A 6 -2.43 -7.88 6.28
CA ARG A 6 -3.71 -7.72 6.93
C ARG A 6 -3.53 -6.49 7.79
N LEU A 7 -4.13 -5.40 7.33
CA LEU A 7 -4.41 -4.21 8.13
C LEU A 7 -5.18 -4.68 9.37
N GLU A 8 -4.48 -5.01 10.46
CA GLU A 8 -5.13 -5.16 11.75
C GLU A 8 -5.52 -3.77 12.24
N HIS A 9 -6.83 -3.52 12.33
CA HIS A 9 -7.42 -2.34 12.99
C HIS A 9 -7.16 -0.96 12.37
N GLY A 10 -6.75 -0.88 11.10
CA GLY A 10 -6.58 0.42 10.41
C GLY A 10 -5.44 1.28 10.94
N SER A 11 -4.57 0.72 11.81
CA SER A 11 -3.34 1.37 12.24
C SER A 11 -2.19 0.91 11.35
N TYR A 12 -1.59 1.85 10.64
CA TYR A 12 -0.30 1.63 9.99
C TYR A 12 0.74 1.39 11.08
N GLY A 13 1.52 0.31 10.96
CA GLY A 13 2.67 0.09 11.83
C GLY A 13 3.60 1.30 11.82
N SER A 14 4.29 1.56 12.93
CA SER A 14 5.27 2.65 12.98
C SER A 14 6.35 2.43 11.92
N LEU A 15 6.72 3.48 11.20
CA LEU A 15 7.96 3.50 10.41
C LEU A 15 9.11 3.12 11.36
N ALA A 16 9.89 2.11 11.01
CA ALA A 16 10.86 1.53 11.93
C ALA A 16 12.07 2.46 12.14
N ASP A 17 12.38 3.29 11.14
CA ASP A 17 13.49 4.24 11.15
C ASP A 17 13.31 5.41 10.14
N PHE A 18 14.34 6.26 10.04
CA PHE A 18 14.37 7.41 9.13
C PHE A 18 14.35 7.01 7.65
N ASP A 19 14.96 5.87 7.30
CA ASP A 19 15.01 5.42 5.91
C ASP A 19 13.63 4.98 5.43
N ASP A 20 12.85 4.35 6.31
CA ASP A 20 11.43 4.06 6.07
C ASP A 20 10.61 5.34 5.84
N ALA A 21 10.86 6.38 6.64
CA ALA A 21 10.18 7.68 6.48
C ALA A 21 10.56 8.37 5.17
N LEU A 22 11.83 8.29 4.78
CA LEU A 22 12.31 8.83 3.52
C LEU A 22 11.73 8.07 2.33
N GLU A 23 11.66 6.74 2.39
CA GLU A 23 11.05 5.93 1.35
C GLU A 23 9.54 6.19 1.24
N LEU A 24 8.84 6.35 2.37
CA LEU A 24 7.43 6.73 2.36
C LEU A 24 7.21 8.07 1.63
N GLY A 25 8.04 9.09 1.91
CA GLY A 25 7.98 10.38 1.23
C GLY A 25 8.24 10.26 -0.29
N ARG A 26 9.21 9.42 -0.69
CA ARG A 26 9.48 9.13 -2.11
C ARG A 26 8.32 8.42 -2.79
N VAL A 27 7.71 7.43 -2.13
CA VAL A 27 6.53 6.75 -2.65
C VAL A 27 5.38 7.75 -2.80
N LEU A 28 5.12 8.57 -1.79
CA LEU A 28 4.08 9.60 -1.87
C LEU A 28 4.30 10.54 -3.06
N GLY A 29 5.53 11.04 -3.24
CA GLY A 29 5.87 11.92 -4.37
C GLY A 29 5.67 11.26 -5.74
N ARG A 30 5.88 9.94 -5.86
CA ARG A 30 5.62 9.19 -7.10
C ARG A 30 4.14 8.97 -7.37
N LEU A 31 3.33 8.75 -6.32
CA LEU A 31 1.89 8.56 -6.47
C LEU A 31 1.15 9.84 -6.88
N GLY A 32 1.78 11.00 -6.70
CA GLY A 32 1.27 12.30 -7.14
C GLY A 32 0.60 13.11 -6.03
N GLU A 33 0.22 14.35 -6.35
CA GLU A 33 -0.26 15.33 -5.35
C GLU A 33 -1.56 14.91 -4.64
N GLU A 34 -2.41 14.13 -5.31
CA GLU A 34 -3.67 13.62 -4.75
C GLU A 34 -3.49 12.35 -3.91
N ALA A 35 -2.25 11.84 -3.82
CA ALA A 35 -1.97 10.61 -3.10
C ALA A 35 -2.12 10.81 -1.59
N ARG A 36 -2.78 9.85 -0.94
CA ARG A 36 -2.94 9.84 0.51
C ARG A 36 -1.77 9.08 1.15
N TRP A 37 -1.28 9.56 2.30
CA TRP A 37 -0.29 8.84 3.12
C TRP A 37 -0.61 7.35 3.33
N PRO A 38 -1.86 6.96 3.66
CA PRO A 38 -2.37 5.59 3.58
C PRO A 38 -1.98 4.77 2.34
N ASP A 39 -2.17 5.35 1.16
CA ASP A 39 -1.96 4.69 -0.12
C ASP A 39 -0.46 4.52 -0.37
N ALA A 40 0.32 5.58 -0.10
CA ALA A 40 1.78 5.54 -0.18
C ALA A 40 2.37 4.46 0.72
N HIS A 41 1.90 4.37 1.97
CA HIS A 41 2.40 3.38 2.90
C HIS A 41 2.04 1.95 2.47
N THR A 42 0.83 1.75 1.96
CA THR A 42 0.39 0.45 1.43
C THR A 42 1.26 -0.01 0.26
N VAL A 43 1.57 0.90 -0.68
CA VAL A 43 2.46 0.62 -1.82
C VAL A 43 3.89 0.34 -1.34
N MET A 44 4.41 1.13 -0.38
CA MET A 44 5.72 0.92 0.21
C MET A 44 5.86 -0.50 0.81
N LEU A 45 4.90 -0.91 1.64
CA LEU A 45 4.91 -2.23 2.25
C LEU A 45 4.78 -3.36 1.23
N ALA A 46 3.92 -3.19 0.23
CA ALA A 46 3.76 -4.16 -0.85
C ALA A 46 5.08 -4.36 -1.64
N ARG A 47 5.85 -3.28 -1.89
CA ARG A 47 7.19 -3.35 -2.51
C ARG A 47 8.18 -4.06 -1.59
N LEU A 48 8.28 -3.63 -0.34
CA LEU A 48 9.23 -4.17 0.64
C LEU A 48 9.09 -5.68 0.81
N TRP A 49 7.84 -6.17 0.88
CA TRP A 49 7.55 -7.60 1.08
C TRP A 49 7.36 -8.37 -0.22
N ARG A 50 7.54 -7.74 -1.39
CA ARG A 50 7.28 -8.32 -2.72
C ARG A 50 5.88 -8.94 -2.81
N GLY A 51 4.92 -8.25 -2.19
CA GLY A 51 3.52 -8.65 -2.09
C GLY A 51 2.65 -8.03 -3.18
N GLN A 52 1.34 -8.28 -3.06
CA GLN A 52 0.31 -7.62 -3.85
C GLN A 52 -0.64 -6.89 -2.91
N ILE A 53 -1.26 -5.82 -3.40
CA ILE A 53 -2.33 -5.11 -2.70
C ILE A 53 -3.62 -5.87 -2.94
N LEU A 54 -4.27 -6.31 -1.85
CA LEU A 54 -5.60 -6.89 -1.87
C LEU A 54 -6.61 -5.80 -1.50
N THR A 55 -7.65 -5.60 -2.32
CA THR A 55 -8.59 -4.50 -2.10
C THR A 55 -9.99 -4.85 -2.59
N LEU A 56 -11.01 -4.23 -1.97
CA LEU A 56 -12.40 -4.21 -2.45
C LEU A 56 -12.64 -3.07 -3.47
N ASP A 57 -11.70 -2.13 -3.58
CA ASP A 57 -11.82 -0.97 -4.46
C ASP A 57 -10.57 -0.86 -5.33
N THR A 58 -10.59 -1.57 -6.46
CA THR A 58 -9.50 -1.50 -7.44
C THR A 58 -9.45 -0.16 -8.17
N SER A 59 -10.56 0.59 -8.19
CA SER A 59 -10.65 1.88 -8.90
C SER A 59 -9.78 2.95 -8.24
N ARG A 60 -9.66 2.92 -6.91
CA ARG A 60 -8.75 3.75 -6.11
C ARG A 60 -7.31 3.75 -6.60
N TRP A 61 -6.83 2.64 -7.15
CA TRP A 61 -5.43 2.44 -7.51
C TRP A 61 -5.12 2.75 -8.99
N LYS A 62 -6.14 2.95 -9.83
CA LYS A 62 -5.95 3.14 -11.29
C LYS A 62 -5.20 4.41 -11.67
N GLY A 63 -5.21 5.43 -10.80
CA GLY A 63 -4.54 6.71 -11.04
C GLY A 63 -3.10 6.77 -10.56
N TYR A 64 -2.58 5.68 -9.99
CA TYR A 64 -1.29 5.67 -9.32
C TYR A 64 -0.22 4.90 -10.11
N GLU A 65 1.01 5.42 -10.10
CA GLU A 65 2.19 4.67 -10.53
C GLU A 65 2.68 3.78 -9.39
N LEU A 66 2.36 2.48 -9.47
CA LEU A 66 2.57 1.52 -8.37
C LEU A 66 3.95 0.84 -8.40
N ASP A 67 4.84 1.23 -9.30
CA ASP A 67 6.23 0.73 -9.42
C ASP A 67 6.34 -0.81 -9.29
N GLY A 68 5.56 -1.52 -10.11
CA GLY A 68 5.55 -2.99 -10.18
C GLY A 68 4.71 -3.70 -9.12
N VAL A 69 4.10 -2.98 -8.16
CA VAL A 69 3.14 -3.58 -7.23
C VAL A 69 1.87 -3.98 -7.98
N ARG A 70 1.46 -5.23 -7.79
CA ARG A 70 0.20 -5.75 -8.36
C ARG A 70 -0.96 -5.46 -7.41
N VAL A 71 -2.12 -5.17 -7.97
CA VAL A 71 -3.39 -5.01 -7.26
C VAL A 71 -4.31 -6.16 -7.67
N ALA A 72 -4.94 -6.81 -6.69
CA ALA A 72 -5.94 -7.83 -6.92
C ALA A 72 -7.21 -7.49 -6.14
N GLU A 73 -8.34 -7.64 -6.82
CA GLU A 73 -9.65 -7.57 -6.19
C GLU A 73 -9.85 -8.82 -5.32
N VAL A 74 -10.36 -8.63 -4.11
CA VAL A 74 -10.84 -9.72 -3.27
C VAL A 74 -12.36 -9.66 -3.21
N ALA A 75 -13.02 -10.81 -3.20
CA ALA A 75 -14.45 -10.85 -2.91
C ALA A 75 -14.67 -10.51 -1.43
N ASP A 76 -15.71 -9.73 -1.15
CA ASP A 76 -16.20 -9.59 0.21
C ASP A 76 -16.84 -10.92 0.64
N PRO A 77 -16.30 -11.63 1.64
CA PRO A 77 -16.87 -12.92 2.06
C PRO A 77 -18.23 -12.79 2.74
N GLU A 78 -18.69 -11.56 3.04
CA GLU A 78 -19.98 -11.30 3.68
C GLU A 78 -21.06 -10.78 2.71
N VAL A 79 -20.79 -10.80 1.39
CA VAL A 79 -21.77 -10.48 0.32
C VAL A 79 -22.27 -11.74 -0.36
#